data_AF-A0A351F5Y0-F1
#
_entry.id   AF-A0A351F5Y0-F1
#
_cell.length_a   1.000
_cell.length_b   1.000
_cell.length_c   1.000
_cell.angle_alpha   90.00
_cell.angle_beta   90.00
_cell.angle_gamma   90.00
#
_symmetry.space_group_name_H-M   'P 1'
#
loop_
_entity.id
_entity.type
_entity.pdbx_description
1 polymer ?
#
loop_
_entity_poly.entity_id
_entity_poly.type
_entity_poly.pdbx_seq_one_letter_code
_entity_poly.pdbx_strand_id
1 'polypeptide(L)' 'MKYIDFDESRELDLIPIGRVAIDFNPTDYYNTLDKCENYKKYVGGSPAN' A
#
# COMPACT_ATOMS: atom_id res chain seq x y z
N MET A 1 -29.85 5.87 6.50
CA MET A 1 -29.22 7.17 6.85
C MET A 1 -27.93 7.27 6.04
N LYS A 2 -27.83 8.25 5.14
CA LYS A 2 -26.52 8.66 4.61
C LYS A 2 -25.86 9.53 5.69
N TYR A 3 -24.65 9.16 6.11
CA TYR A 3 -23.94 9.87 7.18
C TYR A 3 -23.20 11.11 6.68
N ILE A 4 -22.92 11.17 5.37
CA ILE A 4 -22.34 12.29 4.62
C ILE A 4 -22.94 12.25 3.21
N ASP A 5 -23.20 13.41 2.61
CA ASP A 5 -23.48 13.56 1.18
C ASP A 5 -22.20 14.03 0.47
N PHE A 6 -21.75 13.24 -0.49
CA PHE A 6 -20.59 13.56 -1.33
C PHE A 6 -21.03 14.30 -2.59
N ASP A 7 -20.18 15.22 -3.03
CA ASP A 7 -20.35 15.92 -4.29
C ASP A 7 -19.95 15.01 -5.45
N GLU A 8 -20.96 14.55 -6.20
CA GLU A 8 -20.80 13.61 -7.32
C GLU A 8 -20.18 14.26 -8.57
N SER A 9 -19.98 15.58 -8.58
CA SER A 9 -19.30 16.27 -9.68
C SER A 9 -17.76 16.14 -9.62
N ARG A 10 -17.22 15.62 -8.51
CA ARG A 10 -15.78 15.43 -8.34
C ARG A 10 -15.29 14.24 -9.15
N GLU A 11 -14.18 14.43 -9.86
CA GLU A 11 -13.56 13.38 -10.68
C GLU A 11 -12.93 12.26 -9.83
N LEU A 12 -12.54 12.56 -8.59
CA LEU A 12 -11.81 11.64 -7.71
C LEU A 12 -12.54 11.49 -6.38
N ASP A 13 -12.67 10.24 -5.94
CA ASP A 13 -13.28 9.89 -4.64
C ASP A 13 -12.35 10.17 -3.46
N LEU A 14 -11.04 9.96 -3.64
CA LEU A 14 -10.03 10.07 -2.59
C LEU A 14 -8.67 10.51 -3.13
N ILE A 15 -7.97 11.36 -2.37
CA ILE A 15 -6.57 11.70 -2.60
C ILE A 15 -5.81 11.42 -1.30
N PRO A 16 -5.21 10.23 -1.13
CA PRO A 16 -4.42 9.91 0.05
C PRO A 16 -3.08 10.65 0.01
N ILE A 17 -2.65 11.21 1.15
CA ILE A 17 -1.40 11.97 1.25
C ILE A 17 -0.47 11.26 2.24
N GLY A 18 0.74 10.94 1.77
CA GLY A 18 1.84 10.48 2.61
C GLY A 18 2.82 9.60 1.82
N ARG A 19 3.35 8.56 2.46
CA ARG A 19 4.49 7.80 1.92
C ARG A 19 4.08 6.80 0.84
N VAL A 20 4.80 6.83 -0.27
CA VAL A 20 4.88 5.75 -1.27
C VAL A 20 6.31 5.19 -1.24
N ALA A 21 6.45 3.87 -1.17
CA ALA A 21 7.74 3.20 -1.05
C ALA A 21 7.77 1.88 -1.84
N ILE A 22 8.92 1.21 -1.81
CA ILE A 22 9.10 -0.14 -2.34
C ILE A 22 9.16 -1.10 -1.16
N ASP A 23 8.28 -2.11 -1.17
CA ASP A 23 8.36 -3.23 -0.25
C ASP A 23 9.09 -4.40 -0.94
N PHE A 24 10.17 -4.87 -0.29
CA PHE A 24 10.87 -6.10 -0.69
C PHE A 24 10.35 -7.23 0.19
N ASN A 25 9.40 -8.00 -0.33
CA ASN A 25 8.80 -9.11 0.40
C ASN A 25 9.62 -10.38 0.13
N PRO A 26 10.16 -11.06 1.16
CA PRO A 26 10.90 -12.29 0.96
C PRO A 26 9.98 -13.37 0.39
N THR A 27 10.48 -14.16 -0.56
CA THR A 27 9.76 -15.36 -1.04
C THR A 27 10.09 -16.59 -0.20
N ASP A 28 11.22 -16.55 0.52
CA ASP A 28 11.72 -17.62 1.37
C ASP A 28 11.10 -17.51 2.78
N TYR A 29 9.79 -17.74 2.86
CA TYR A 29 9.01 -17.54 4.09
C TYR A 29 9.49 -18.43 5.25
N TYR A 30 9.12 -18.03 6.48
CA TYR A 30 9.44 -18.71 7.74
C TYR A 30 10.93 -18.74 8.09
N ASN A 31 11.72 -17.84 7.51
CA ASN A 31 13.11 -17.60 7.86
C ASN A 31 13.30 -16.18 8.42
N THR A 32 14.44 -15.95 9.06
CA THR A 32 14.90 -14.59 9.40
C THR A 32 15.38 -13.87 8.14
N LEU A 33 15.28 -12.54 8.11
CA LEU A 33 15.57 -11.75 6.91
C LEU A 33 17.01 -11.94 6.38
N ASP A 34 17.97 -12.17 7.27
CA ASP A 34 19.38 -12.45 6.91
C ASP A 34 19.58 -13.78 6.18
N LYS A 35 18.58 -14.67 6.21
CA LYS A 35 18.59 -15.98 5.54
C LYS A 35 17.72 -16.03 4.29
N CYS A 36 17.02 -14.94 3.96
CA CYS A 36 16.25 -14.85 2.72
C CYS A 36 17.18 -14.44 1.58
N GLU A 37 17.14 -15.16 0.47
CA GLU A 37 17.98 -14.87 -0.71
C GLU A 37 17.17 -14.18 -1.80
N ASN A 38 15.85 -14.42 -1.82
CA ASN A 38 14.96 -13.95 -2.88
C ASN A 38 13.86 -13.03 -2.33
N TYR A 39 13.61 -11.94 -3.07
CA TYR A 39 12.61 -10.95 -2.75
C TYR A 39 11.79 -10.58 -3.97
N LYS A 40 10.48 -10.39 -3.75
CA LYS A 40 9.58 -9.84 -4.76
C LYS A 40 9.26 -8.39 -4.42
N LYS A 41 9.35 -7.54 -5.45
CA LYS A 41 9.14 -6.10 -5.36
C LYS A 41 7.65 -5.76 -5.42
N TYR A 42 7.18 -4.97 -4.48
CA TYR A 42 5.82 -4.42 -4.44
C TYR A 42 5.84 -2.90 -4.19
N VAL A 43 4.73 -2.23 -4.51
CA VAL A 43 4.45 -0.89 -3.97
C VAL A 43 4.07 -1.07 -2.51
N GLY A 44 4.59 -0.20 -1.65
CA GLY A 44 4.27 -0.14 -0.25
C GLY A 44 4.01 1.28 0.23
N GLY A 45 3.64 1.39 1.52
CA GLY A 45 3.29 2.65 2.18
C GLY A 45 1.80 2.75 2.47
N SER A 46 1.44 3.08 3.71
CA SER A 46 0.02 3.05 4.15
C SER A 46 -0.93 3.92 3.33
N PRO A 47 -0.55 5.11 2.83
CA PRO A 47 -1.41 5.88 1.93
C PRO A 47 -1.39 5.39 0.48
N ALA A 48 -0.38 4.61 0.10
CA ALA A 48 -0.22 4.07 -1.25
C ALA A 48 -0.95 2.72 -1.44
N ASN A 49 -1.07 1.95 -0.36
CA ASN A 49 -1.79 0.69 -0.28
C ASN A 49 -3.30 0.91 -0.15
#